data_AF-A0A5J4Y0W4-F1
#
_entry.id   AF-A0A5J4Y0W4-F1
#
_cell.length_a   1.000
_cell.length_b   1.000
_cell.length_c   1.000
_cell.angle_alpha   90.00
_cell.angle_beta   90.00
_cell.angle_gamma   90.00
#
_symmetry.space_group_name_H-M   'P 1'
#
loop_
_entity.id
_entity.type
_entity.pdbx_description
1 polymer ?
#
loop_
_entity_poly.entity_id
_entity_poly.type
_entity_poly.pdbx_seq_one_letter_code
_entity_poly.pdbx_strand_id
1 'polypeptide(L)'
;MTEDDSQHRQQQVAVPPQADAARASSSLSSSYSEWPTQDNIDGIKLAFDHLVGEDALLGLEQLSSLLQDVGLQAPSDVVLGLVEAQASSQWALTFDETMQVCASIRAYQIGKSQSLPPQSPSGSLRALSQRRAYMDSGWLAQDQAVIAYMKKLELHKKRCERDGKYLEARAASVRLAELKTQEAQRMRQAIMERQARSHKYLEVEIALAEEAFQKDKAQLADLWAQRTHQFQQAVDLQVSKQSQKHAAQLEAFQYAVGSRRPAKPHCSKELLNQRRVIDLLARQGCYSKAAAVQQATNGMEAAEMKATLATFEAEVGVKEAKLRAKQAQEMEVLQGRGARGRDQLKRAHAQELEQRQQRLRNLKAELQNLQRLEIVHLENFLDGQARAGKQMPLEERGFKRDGMDYEYDLVGI
;
A
#
# COMPACT_ATOMS: atom_id res chain seq x y z
N MET A 1 63.27 -6.86 -15.65
CA MET A 1 63.80 -8.01 -16.41
C MET A 1 63.58 -9.24 -15.57
N THR A 2 63.14 -10.34 -16.21
CA THR A 2 62.45 -11.56 -15.73
C THR A 2 60.95 -11.31 -15.48
N GLU A 3 60.01 -11.66 -16.38
CA GLU A 3 59.59 -13.01 -16.85
C GLU A 3 59.29 -13.89 -15.62
N ASP A 4 58.14 -14.53 -15.41
CA ASP A 4 57.30 -15.30 -16.32
C ASP A 4 56.07 -15.75 -15.50
N ASP A 5 54.84 -15.33 -15.82
CA ASP A 5 53.63 -15.80 -15.10
C ASP A 5 52.77 -16.64 -16.04
N SER A 6 53.05 -17.93 -15.94
CA SER A 6 52.49 -19.03 -16.70
C SER A 6 51.03 -19.31 -16.34
N GLN A 7 50.31 -19.62 -17.40
CA GLN A 7 48.90 -19.98 -17.47
C GLN A 7 48.63 -21.31 -16.74
N HIS A 8 47.63 -21.33 -15.86
CA HIS A 8 46.92 -22.56 -15.50
C HIS A 8 45.45 -22.48 -15.87
N ARG A 9 45.16 -23.17 -16.97
CA ARG A 9 43.87 -23.41 -17.60
C ARG A 9 43.27 -24.66 -16.96
N GLN A 10 42.34 -24.50 -16.02
CA GLN A 10 41.50 -25.62 -15.56
C GLN A 10 40.17 -25.60 -16.32
N GLN A 11 40.01 -26.65 -17.13
CA GLN A 11 38.75 -27.08 -17.73
C GLN A 11 37.76 -27.46 -16.63
N GLN A 12 36.54 -26.93 -16.70
CA GLN A 12 35.38 -27.58 -16.09
C GLN A 12 34.32 -27.85 -17.15
N VAL A 13 33.91 -29.10 -17.10
CA VAL A 13 33.04 -29.84 -18.01
C VAL A 13 31.59 -29.45 -17.75
N ALA A 14 30.86 -29.17 -18.83
CA ALA A 14 29.43 -28.99 -18.84
C ALA A 14 28.70 -30.33 -18.69
N VAL A 15 27.80 -30.42 -17.72
CA VAL A 15 26.74 -31.45 -17.63
C VAL A 15 25.44 -30.74 -17.23
N PRO A 16 24.31 -30.96 -17.95
CA PRO A 16 23.03 -30.35 -17.62
C PRO A 16 22.18 -31.26 -16.72
N PRO A 17 21.30 -30.71 -15.88
CA PRO A 17 20.07 -31.38 -15.49
C PRO A 17 18.88 -30.62 -16.08
N GLN A 18 18.19 -31.18 -17.07
CA GLN A 18 16.99 -32.03 -16.91
C GLN A 18 15.89 -31.37 -16.06
N ALA A 19 14.79 -31.15 -16.78
CA ALA A 19 13.52 -30.57 -16.40
C ALA A 19 12.87 -31.18 -15.15
N ASP A 20 12.43 -30.29 -14.25
CA ASP A 20 11.31 -30.53 -13.34
C ASP A 20 10.20 -29.52 -13.64
N ALA A 21 9.28 -29.95 -14.51
CA ALA A 21 8.01 -29.29 -14.76
C ALA A 21 6.97 -29.85 -13.78
N ALA A 22 6.90 -29.31 -12.55
CA ALA A 22 5.76 -29.45 -11.65
C ALA A 22 5.91 -28.57 -10.39
N ARG A 23 5.82 -27.24 -10.51
CA ARG A 23 5.60 -26.35 -9.34
C ARG A 23 5.10 -24.97 -9.79
N ALA A 24 3.85 -24.93 -10.24
CA ALA A 24 3.17 -23.67 -10.54
C ALA A 24 1.69 -23.76 -10.13
N SER A 25 1.44 -23.87 -8.82
CA SER A 25 0.12 -23.63 -8.22
C SER A 25 0.17 -23.76 -6.69
N SER A 26 0.86 -22.87 -5.96
CA SER A 26 0.67 -22.73 -4.50
C SER A 26 1.32 -21.47 -3.87
N SER A 27 1.19 -20.29 -4.45
CA SER A 27 1.77 -19.07 -3.85
C SER A 27 0.91 -17.81 -3.99
N LEU A 28 -0.40 -17.96 -3.78
CA LEU A 28 -1.32 -16.84 -3.57
C LEU A 28 -2.39 -17.23 -2.55
N SER A 29 -2.02 -17.37 -1.27
CA SER A 29 -2.93 -17.34 -0.11
C SER A 29 -2.15 -17.62 1.19
N SER A 30 -1.32 -16.68 1.65
CA SER A 30 -0.72 -16.78 2.99
C SER A 30 -0.18 -15.43 3.46
N SER A 31 -1.07 -14.48 3.72
CA SER A 31 -0.72 -13.23 4.40
C SER A 31 -1.85 -12.63 5.24
N TYR A 32 -2.92 -13.40 5.51
CA TYR A 32 -4.05 -13.00 6.35
C TYR A 32 -4.44 -14.11 7.34
N SER A 33 -3.49 -14.55 8.17
CA SER A 33 -3.79 -15.41 9.32
C SER A 33 -2.77 -15.23 10.44
N GLU A 34 -2.65 -14.01 10.97
CA GLU A 34 -2.08 -13.80 12.31
C GLU A 34 -3.16 -13.21 13.22
N TRP A 35 -4.24 -13.97 13.35
CA TRP A 35 -5.05 -13.91 14.55
C TRP A 35 -5.12 -15.33 15.11
N PRO A 36 -4.94 -15.51 16.42
CA PRO A 36 -4.79 -14.47 17.45
C PRO A 36 -3.32 -14.12 17.78
N THR A 37 -3.00 -12.83 17.99
CA THR A 37 -1.73 -12.42 18.62
C THR A 37 -1.80 -12.72 20.12
N GLN A 38 -0.66 -13.02 20.77
CA GLN A 38 -0.63 -13.43 22.19
C GLN A 38 -1.43 -12.50 23.12
N ASP A 39 -1.29 -11.18 22.95
CA ASP A 39 -2.03 -10.18 23.73
C ASP A 39 -3.56 -10.30 23.61
N ASN A 40 -4.06 -10.74 22.45
CA ASN A 40 -5.50 -10.94 22.23
C ASN A 40 -5.98 -12.24 22.88
N ILE A 41 -5.14 -13.28 22.90
CA ILE A 41 -5.44 -14.55 23.59
C ILE A 41 -5.55 -14.29 25.10
N ASP A 42 -4.59 -13.55 25.66
CA ASP A 42 -4.55 -13.25 27.09
C ASP A 42 -5.74 -12.39 27.52
N GLY A 43 -6.15 -11.43 26.68
CA GLY A 43 -7.36 -10.62 26.92
C GLY A 43 -8.66 -11.44 26.89
N ILE A 44 -8.82 -12.32 25.89
CA ILE A 44 -10.00 -13.20 25.80
C ILE A 44 -10.04 -14.17 26.97
N LYS A 45 -8.88 -14.72 27.37
CA LYS A 45 -8.76 -15.63 28.50
C LYS A 45 -9.14 -14.97 29.82
N LEU A 46 -8.66 -13.75 30.07
CA LEU A 46 -9.01 -13.03 31.29
C LEU A 46 -10.51 -12.71 31.37
N ALA A 47 -11.14 -12.36 30.24
CA ALA A 47 -12.59 -12.14 30.17
C ALA A 47 -13.38 -13.45 30.36
N PHE A 48 -12.91 -14.55 29.77
CA PHE A 48 -13.51 -15.88 29.92
C PHE A 48 -13.45 -16.36 31.38
N ASP A 49 -12.28 -16.28 32.02
CA ASP A 49 -12.07 -16.69 33.41
C ASP A 49 -12.93 -15.87 34.38
N HIS A 50 -13.19 -14.59 34.08
CA HIS A 50 -14.06 -13.74 34.89
C HIS A 50 -15.55 -14.13 34.81
N LEU A 51 -16.00 -14.69 33.68
CA LEU A 51 -17.41 -14.98 33.42
C LEU A 51 -17.82 -16.42 33.77
N VAL A 52 -16.89 -17.38 33.66
CA VAL A 52 -17.20 -18.81 33.65
C VAL A 52 -17.19 -19.45 35.06
N GLY A 53 -16.61 -18.81 36.06
CA GLY A 53 -16.59 -19.36 37.43
C GLY A 53 -15.96 -20.76 37.48
N GLU A 54 -16.48 -21.67 38.32
CA GLU A 54 -15.94 -23.03 38.50
C GLU A 54 -16.38 -24.03 37.40
N ASP A 55 -17.45 -23.73 36.65
CA ASP A 55 -18.09 -24.72 35.76
C ASP A 55 -17.40 -24.88 34.39
N ALA A 56 -16.34 -24.12 34.10
CA ALA A 56 -15.52 -24.17 32.88
C ALA A 56 -16.29 -24.09 31.53
N LEU A 57 -17.57 -23.70 31.58
CA LEU A 57 -18.49 -23.63 30.45
C LEU A 57 -19.14 -22.24 30.35
N LEU A 58 -19.11 -21.66 29.16
CA LEU A 58 -19.68 -20.34 28.88
C LEU A 58 -21.06 -20.48 28.23
N GLY A 59 -22.07 -19.87 28.84
CA GLY A 59 -23.43 -19.78 28.28
C GLY A 59 -23.59 -18.67 27.25
N LEU A 60 -24.68 -18.70 26.48
CA LEU A 60 -24.91 -17.78 25.36
C LEU A 60 -25.05 -16.30 25.79
N GLU A 61 -25.64 -16.06 26.96
CA GLU A 61 -25.74 -14.71 27.54
C GLU A 61 -24.37 -14.16 27.93
N GLN A 62 -23.52 -15.01 28.52
CA GLN A 62 -22.15 -14.64 28.91
C GLN A 62 -21.25 -14.41 27.69
N LEU A 63 -21.44 -15.18 26.61
CA LEU A 63 -20.74 -14.96 25.34
C LEU A 63 -21.01 -13.57 24.77
N SER A 64 -22.24 -13.07 24.87
CA SER A 64 -22.56 -11.72 24.41
C SER A 64 -21.81 -10.63 25.18
N SER A 65 -21.65 -10.80 26.51
CA SER A 65 -20.86 -9.91 27.36
C SER A 65 -19.37 -9.99 27.00
N LEU A 66 -18.84 -11.20 26.81
CA LEU A 66 -17.44 -11.42 26.45
C LEU A 66 -17.10 -10.75 25.11
N LEU A 67 -17.96 -10.92 24.10
CA LEU A 67 -17.77 -10.29 22.78
C LEU A 67 -17.77 -8.76 22.89
N GLN A 68 -18.58 -8.20 23.77
CA GLN A 68 -18.61 -6.75 24.04
C GLN A 68 -17.31 -6.27 24.71
N ASP A 69 -16.80 -7.00 25.69
CA ASP A 69 -15.54 -6.67 26.40
C ASP A 69 -14.32 -6.74 25.47
N VAL A 70 -14.32 -7.69 24.53
CA VAL A 70 -13.26 -7.86 23.52
C VAL A 70 -13.43 -6.88 22.34
N GLY A 71 -14.54 -6.15 22.28
CA GLY A 71 -14.84 -5.18 21.22
C GLY A 71 -15.27 -5.80 19.89
N LEU A 72 -15.73 -7.06 19.90
CA LEU A 72 -16.26 -7.77 18.74
C LEU A 72 -17.78 -7.60 18.67
N GLN A 73 -18.27 -6.80 17.71
CA GLN A 73 -19.70 -6.67 17.42
C GLN A 73 -20.14 -7.59 16.28
N ALA A 74 -21.13 -8.45 16.53
CA ALA A 74 -21.78 -9.28 15.51
C ALA A 74 -23.31 -9.30 15.75
N PRO A 75 -24.13 -9.39 14.69
CA PRO A 75 -25.57 -9.57 14.84
C PRO A 75 -25.86 -10.93 15.50
N SER A 76 -26.87 -10.97 16.36
CA SER A 76 -27.22 -12.15 17.18
C SER A 76 -27.39 -13.42 16.35
N ASP A 77 -27.98 -13.32 15.15
CA ASP A 77 -28.21 -14.45 14.25
C ASP A 77 -26.91 -15.11 13.78
N VAL A 78 -25.85 -14.31 13.55
CA VAL A 78 -24.54 -14.82 13.13
C VAL A 78 -23.82 -15.48 14.31
N VAL A 79 -23.94 -14.90 15.51
CA VAL A 79 -23.38 -15.50 16.72
C VAL A 79 -24.04 -16.85 16.99
N LEU A 80 -25.38 -16.91 16.93
CA LEU A 80 -26.13 -18.15 17.12
C LEU A 80 -25.72 -19.23 16.11
N GLY A 81 -25.64 -18.91 14.82
CA GLY A 81 -25.22 -19.88 13.80
C GLY A 81 -23.78 -20.37 13.98
N LEU A 82 -22.86 -19.52 14.47
CA LEU A 82 -21.49 -19.91 14.77
C LEU A 82 -21.40 -20.80 16.03
N VAL A 83 -22.21 -20.52 17.04
CA VAL A 83 -22.28 -21.33 18.26
C VAL A 83 -22.89 -22.70 17.96
N GLU A 84 -23.97 -22.76 17.19
CA GLU A 84 -24.56 -24.04 16.74
C GLU A 84 -23.57 -24.90 15.94
N ALA A 85 -22.70 -24.25 15.15
CA ALA A 85 -21.69 -24.96 14.35
C ALA A 85 -20.50 -25.48 15.17
N GLN A 86 -20.20 -24.87 16.33
CA GLN A 86 -18.97 -25.12 17.10
C GLN A 86 -19.20 -25.77 18.47
N ALA A 87 -20.40 -25.69 19.04
CA ALA A 87 -20.66 -26.21 20.37
C ALA A 87 -20.82 -27.75 20.37
N SER A 88 -19.95 -28.45 21.08
CA SER A 88 -20.03 -29.91 21.26
C SER A 88 -21.09 -30.34 22.27
N SER A 89 -21.47 -29.44 23.17
CA SER A 89 -22.43 -29.65 24.28
C SER A 89 -23.55 -28.62 24.23
N GLN A 90 -24.77 -29.02 24.61
CA GLN A 90 -26.01 -28.23 24.54
C GLN A 90 -25.83 -26.76 25.00
N TRP A 91 -25.49 -25.88 24.05
CA TRP A 91 -25.36 -24.43 24.23
C TRP A 91 -24.30 -23.95 25.23
N ALA A 92 -23.31 -24.80 25.54
CA ALA A 92 -22.21 -24.51 26.44
C ALA A 92 -20.88 -24.62 25.70
N LEU A 93 -20.08 -23.54 25.74
CA LEU A 93 -18.82 -23.43 25.02
C LEU A 93 -17.63 -23.58 25.96
N THR A 94 -16.67 -24.40 25.57
CA THR A 94 -15.32 -24.41 26.15
C THR A 94 -14.52 -23.18 25.71
N PHE A 95 -13.37 -22.94 26.35
CA PHE A 95 -12.48 -21.82 25.99
C PHE A 95 -12.03 -21.91 24.51
N ASP A 96 -11.68 -23.12 24.06
CA ASP A 96 -11.20 -23.34 22.68
C ASP A 96 -12.31 -23.09 21.65
N GLU A 97 -13.54 -23.52 21.93
CA GLU A 97 -14.70 -23.24 21.07
C GLU A 97 -15.03 -21.74 21.06
N THR A 98 -14.93 -21.07 22.21
CA THR A 98 -15.11 -19.61 22.33
C THR A 98 -14.07 -18.85 21.50
N MET A 99 -12.82 -19.29 21.52
CA MET A 99 -11.74 -18.74 20.68
C MET A 99 -12.03 -18.91 19.19
N GLN A 100 -12.57 -20.05 18.77
CA GLN A 100 -12.95 -20.29 17.38
C GLN A 100 -14.12 -19.42 16.92
N VAL A 101 -15.11 -19.21 17.78
CA VAL A 101 -16.23 -18.29 17.53
C VAL A 101 -15.72 -16.85 17.41
N CYS A 102 -14.83 -16.40 18.29
CA CYS A 102 -14.22 -15.07 18.23
C CYS A 102 -13.40 -14.86 16.94
N ALA A 103 -12.61 -15.86 16.53
CA ALA A 103 -11.86 -15.83 15.29
C ALA A 103 -12.78 -15.73 14.06
N SER A 104 -13.88 -16.49 14.06
CA SER A 104 -14.88 -16.50 12.98
C SER A 104 -15.63 -15.17 12.87
N ILE A 105 -16.02 -14.56 13.99
CA ILE A 105 -16.63 -13.22 14.03
C ILE A 105 -15.67 -12.17 13.49
N ARG A 106 -14.39 -12.25 13.85
CA ARG A 106 -13.40 -11.29 13.36
C ARG A 106 -13.15 -11.46 11.87
N ALA A 107 -13.10 -12.68 11.36
CA ALA A 107 -13.06 -12.95 9.93
C ALA A 107 -14.30 -12.37 9.22
N TYR A 108 -15.49 -12.50 9.81
CA TYR A 108 -16.71 -11.87 9.31
C TYR A 108 -16.62 -10.33 9.30
N GLN A 109 -16.07 -9.70 10.35
CA GLN A 109 -15.88 -8.24 10.40
C GLN A 109 -14.83 -7.75 9.40
N ILE A 110 -13.73 -8.49 9.21
CA ILE A 110 -12.72 -8.19 8.19
C ILE A 110 -13.35 -8.30 6.80
N GLY A 111 -14.13 -9.37 6.57
CA GLY A 111 -14.93 -9.53 5.36
C GLY A 111 -15.91 -8.38 5.13
N LYS A 112 -16.57 -7.90 6.19
CA LYS A 112 -17.55 -6.80 6.13
C LYS A 112 -16.92 -5.41 5.94
N SER A 113 -15.73 -5.19 6.50
CA SER A 113 -14.97 -3.95 6.33
C SER A 113 -14.23 -3.90 4.99
N GLN A 114 -13.88 -5.06 4.42
CA GLN A 114 -13.46 -5.19 3.02
C GLN A 114 -14.65 -5.24 2.05
N SER A 115 -15.85 -5.57 2.54
CA SER A 115 -17.13 -5.36 1.87
C SER A 115 -17.80 -4.05 2.33
N LEU A 116 -17.05 -2.95 2.41
CA LEU A 116 -17.59 -1.78 1.70
C LEU A 116 -17.95 -2.32 0.33
N PRO A 117 -19.20 -2.18 -0.17
CA PRO A 117 -19.49 -2.61 -1.53
C PRO A 117 -18.34 -2.05 -2.34
N PRO A 118 -17.69 -2.84 -3.20
CA PRO A 118 -16.86 -2.19 -4.18
C PRO A 118 -17.81 -1.13 -4.73
N GLN A 119 -17.46 0.13 -4.55
CA GLN A 119 -17.74 1.09 -5.60
C GLN A 119 -16.90 0.62 -6.80
N SER A 120 -17.14 -0.62 -7.25
CA SER A 120 -17.37 -0.95 -8.62
C SER A 120 -17.98 0.30 -9.19
N PRO A 121 -17.35 0.91 -10.19
CA PRO A 121 -18.03 1.84 -11.03
C PRO A 121 -19.09 1.04 -11.82
N SER A 122 -20.09 0.48 -11.14
CA SER A 122 -21.29 -0.09 -11.70
C SER A 122 -22.12 1.02 -12.34
N GLY A 123 -21.90 2.28 -11.95
CA GLY A 123 -22.27 3.44 -12.73
C GLY A 123 -21.57 3.52 -14.09
N SER A 124 -20.27 3.21 -14.18
CA SER A 124 -19.52 3.24 -15.45
C SER A 124 -19.96 2.11 -16.39
N LEU A 125 -20.08 0.86 -15.92
CA LEU A 125 -20.57 -0.23 -16.79
C LEU A 125 -22.01 -0.03 -17.29
N ARG A 126 -22.88 0.60 -16.48
CA ARG A 126 -24.26 0.91 -16.88
C ARG A 126 -24.34 2.11 -17.84
N ALA A 127 -23.46 3.10 -17.70
CA ALA A 127 -23.29 4.18 -18.67
C ALA A 127 -22.69 3.67 -20.00
N LEU A 128 -21.79 2.70 -19.93
CA LEU A 128 -21.18 2.04 -21.10
C LEU A 128 -22.19 1.20 -21.91
N SER A 129 -23.18 0.60 -21.25
CA SER A 129 -24.29 -0.09 -21.94
C SER A 129 -25.15 0.89 -22.75
N GLN A 130 -25.38 2.11 -22.26
CA GLN A 130 -26.14 3.12 -23.01
C GLN A 130 -25.36 3.68 -24.21
N ARG A 131 -24.02 3.75 -24.15
CA ARG A 131 -23.18 4.17 -25.29
C ARG A 131 -23.32 3.22 -26.51
N ARG A 132 -23.75 1.96 -26.33
CA ARG A 132 -23.78 0.91 -27.37
C ARG A 132 -25.13 0.64 -28.06
N ALA A 133 -26.22 1.34 -27.73
CA ALA A 133 -27.56 1.03 -28.27
C ALA A 133 -27.69 1.04 -29.82
N TYR A 134 -26.74 1.68 -30.53
CA TYR A 134 -26.69 1.70 -31.99
C TYR A 134 -25.84 0.58 -32.60
N MET A 135 -24.93 0.00 -31.83
CA MET A 135 -24.18 -1.19 -32.23
C MET A 135 -25.11 -2.40 -32.27
N ASP A 136 -26.07 -2.47 -31.34
CA ASP A 136 -27.11 -3.52 -31.31
C ASP A 136 -28.20 -3.32 -32.38
N SER A 137 -28.53 -2.08 -32.73
CA SER A 137 -29.54 -1.82 -33.77
C SER A 137 -28.97 -1.76 -35.18
N GLY A 138 -27.71 -1.39 -35.39
CA GLY A 138 -27.06 -1.39 -36.72
C GLY A 138 -27.63 -0.40 -37.73
N TRP A 139 -28.64 0.40 -37.36
CA TRP A 139 -29.31 1.36 -38.24
C TRP A 139 -29.01 2.78 -37.77
N LEU A 140 -28.20 3.52 -38.53
CA LEU A 140 -28.39 4.97 -38.59
C LEU A 140 -29.79 5.19 -39.18
N ALA A 141 -30.59 6.05 -38.56
CA ALA A 141 -31.94 6.35 -39.02
C ALA A 141 -31.88 6.91 -40.45
N GLN A 142 -31.99 6.03 -41.44
CA GLN A 142 -32.13 6.43 -42.83
C GLN A 142 -33.54 6.95 -43.02
N ASP A 143 -33.66 7.96 -43.86
CA ASP A 143 -34.93 8.57 -44.14
C ASP A 143 -35.75 7.61 -45.01
N GLN A 144 -36.67 6.87 -44.37
CA GLN A 144 -37.43 5.80 -45.02
C GLN A 144 -38.24 6.34 -46.21
N ALA A 145 -38.59 7.63 -46.19
CA ALA A 145 -39.21 8.33 -47.30
C ALA A 145 -38.25 8.51 -48.49
N VAL A 146 -36.98 8.86 -48.25
CA VAL A 146 -35.94 9.00 -49.28
C VAL A 146 -35.63 7.64 -49.92
N ILE A 147 -35.49 6.58 -49.12
CA ILE A 147 -35.30 5.22 -49.64
C ILE A 147 -36.49 4.79 -50.50
N ALA A 148 -37.72 5.02 -50.03
CA ALA A 148 -38.92 4.69 -50.79
C ALA A 148 -38.99 5.47 -52.11
N TYR A 149 -38.56 6.74 -52.10
CA TYR A 149 -38.47 7.56 -53.30
C TYR A 149 -37.38 7.07 -54.28
N MET A 150 -36.21 6.69 -53.78
CA MET A 150 -35.15 6.08 -54.60
C MET A 150 -35.61 4.78 -55.25
N LYS A 151 -36.32 3.90 -54.52
CA LYS A 151 -36.93 2.70 -55.09
C LYS A 151 -37.94 3.01 -56.18
N LYS A 152 -38.77 4.06 -55.99
CA LYS A 152 -39.72 4.53 -57.01
C LYS A 152 -38.99 5.03 -58.26
N LEU A 153 -37.90 5.79 -58.11
CA LEU A 153 -37.06 6.25 -59.22
C LEU A 153 -36.37 5.10 -59.96
N GLU A 154 -35.90 4.07 -59.25
CA GLU A 154 -35.33 2.85 -59.86
C GLU A 154 -36.36 2.09 -60.70
N LEU A 155 -37.58 1.93 -60.18
CA LEU A 155 -38.68 1.30 -60.92
C LEU A 155 -39.10 2.14 -62.13
N HIS A 156 -39.12 3.46 -61.99
CA HIS A 156 -39.43 4.39 -63.08
C HIS A 156 -38.36 4.32 -64.18
N LYS A 157 -37.08 4.35 -63.82
CA LYS A 157 -35.95 4.16 -64.74
C LYS A 157 -36.10 2.86 -65.54
N LYS A 158 -36.31 1.72 -64.86
CA LYS A 158 -36.51 0.41 -65.52
C LYS A 158 -37.70 0.40 -66.47
N ARG A 159 -38.78 1.10 -66.11
CA ARG A 159 -39.97 1.24 -66.98
C ARG A 159 -39.65 2.05 -68.24
N CYS A 160 -38.99 3.20 -68.10
CA CYS A 160 -38.58 4.03 -69.23
C CYS A 160 -37.57 3.33 -70.15
N GLU A 161 -36.66 2.51 -69.60
CA GLU A 161 -35.73 1.68 -70.38
C GLU A 161 -36.46 0.64 -71.24
N ARG A 162 -37.47 -0.03 -70.66
CA ARG A 162 -38.30 -1.01 -71.37
C ARG A 162 -39.16 -0.37 -72.46
N ASP A 163 -39.66 0.84 -72.21
CA ASP A 163 -40.54 1.56 -73.12
C ASP A 163 -39.75 2.38 -74.19
N GLY A 164 -38.42 2.29 -74.22
CA GLY A 164 -37.55 2.97 -75.19
C GLY A 164 -37.30 4.46 -74.94
N LYS A 165 -37.73 4.99 -73.79
CA LYS A 165 -37.61 6.42 -73.42
C LYS A 165 -36.29 6.72 -72.70
N TYR A 166 -35.18 6.64 -73.42
CA TYR A 166 -33.84 6.73 -72.82
C TYR A 166 -33.50 8.09 -72.20
N LEU A 167 -34.03 9.20 -72.70
CA LEU A 167 -33.79 10.53 -72.12
C LEU A 167 -34.39 10.66 -70.71
N GLU A 168 -35.61 10.14 -70.51
CA GLU A 168 -36.26 10.09 -69.19
C GLU A 168 -35.52 9.14 -68.24
N ALA A 169 -35.08 7.98 -68.73
CA ALA A 169 -34.26 7.04 -67.96
C ALA A 169 -32.92 7.67 -67.51
N ARG A 170 -32.27 8.46 -68.37
CA ARG A 170 -31.05 9.21 -68.04
C ARG A 170 -31.32 10.26 -66.97
N ALA A 171 -32.39 11.04 -67.10
CA ALA A 171 -32.79 12.03 -66.10
C ALA A 171 -33.07 11.39 -64.73
N ALA A 172 -33.79 10.26 -64.71
CA ALA A 172 -34.03 9.48 -63.50
C ALA A 172 -32.72 8.92 -62.91
N SER A 173 -31.78 8.50 -63.74
CA SER A 173 -30.46 7.99 -63.30
C SER A 173 -29.60 9.09 -62.68
N VAL A 174 -29.58 10.30 -63.25
CA VAL A 174 -28.87 11.46 -62.69
C VAL A 174 -29.48 11.84 -61.34
N ARG A 175 -30.82 11.94 -61.27
CA ARG A 175 -31.52 12.27 -60.02
C ARG A 175 -31.27 11.25 -58.92
N LEU A 176 -31.23 9.98 -59.27
CA LEU A 176 -30.91 8.89 -58.36
C LEU A 176 -29.46 8.99 -57.86
N ALA A 177 -28.50 9.32 -58.73
CA ALA A 177 -27.11 9.56 -58.33
C ALA A 177 -26.99 10.75 -57.37
N GLU A 178 -27.66 11.88 -57.67
CA GLU A 178 -27.72 13.05 -56.78
C GLU A 178 -28.25 12.68 -55.40
N LEU A 179 -29.40 12.01 -55.32
CA LEU A 179 -30.01 11.60 -54.05
C LEU A 179 -29.09 10.66 -53.26
N LYS A 180 -28.40 9.73 -53.92
CA LYS A 180 -27.38 8.87 -53.29
C LYS A 180 -26.24 9.69 -52.70
N THR A 181 -25.73 10.69 -53.42
CA THR A 181 -24.65 11.55 -52.92
C THR A 181 -25.09 12.40 -51.74
N GLN A 182 -26.32 12.94 -51.78
CA GLN A 182 -26.89 13.74 -50.68
C GLN A 182 -27.14 12.89 -49.43
N GLU A 183 -27.66 11.67 -49.60
CA GLU A 183 -27.88 10.75 -48.49
C GLU A 183 -26.55 10.31 -47.86
N ALA A 184 -25.53 10.01 -48.68
CA ALA A 184 -24.18 9.71 -48.19
C ALA A 184 -23.55 10.88 -47.43
N GLN A 185 -23.71 12.12 -47.91
CA GLN A 185 -23.25 13.33 -47.21
C GLN A 185 -23.98 13.53 -45.88
N ARG A 186 -25.31 13.38 -45.86
CA ARG A 186 -26.13 13.46 -44.63
C ARG A 186 -25.69 12.41 -43.61
N MET A 187 -25.45 11.17 -44.04
CA MET A 187 -24.95 10.11 -43.16
C MET A 187 -23.57 10.43 -42.58
N ARG A 188 -22.63 10.94 -43.40
CA ARG A 188 -21.30 11.38 -42.93
C ARG A 188 -21.41 12.50 -41.89
N GLN A 189 -22.24 13.52 -42.14
CA GLN A 189 -22.47 14.61 -41.19
C GLN A 189 -23.06 14.11 -39.87
N ALA A 190 -24.07 13.23 -39.92
CA ALA A 190 -24.67 12.66 -38.72
C ALA A 190 -23.67 11.85 -37.88
N ILE A 191 -22.74 11.13 -38.53
CA ILE A 191 -21.67 10.40 -37.85
C ILE A 191 -20.66 11.37 -37.22
N MET A 192 -20.23 12.41 -37.93
CA MET A 192 -19.31 13.42 -37.40
C MET A 192 -19.89 14.14 -36.18
N GLU A 193 -21.15 14.59 -36.25
CA GLU A 193 -21.84 15.22 -35.11
C GLU A 193 -21.91 14.26 -33.92
N ARG A 194 -22.17 12.98 -34.18
CA ARG A 194 -22.20 11.97 -33.14
C ARG A 194 -20.83 11.74 -32.50
N GLN A 195 -19.77 11.65 -33.30
CA GLN A 195 -18.39 11.53 -32.81
C GLN A 195 -18.03 12.74 -31.94
N ALA A 196 -18.38 13.95 -32.38
CA ALA A 196 -18.17 15.18 -31.60
C ALA A 196 -18.92 15.13 -30.25
N ARG A 197 -20.17 14.65 -30.22
CA ARG A 197 -20.91 14.43 -28.98
C ARG A 197 -20.24 13.37 -28.09
N SER A 198 -19.85 12.21 -28.65
CA SER A 198 -19.18 11.14 -27.89
C SER A 198 -17.87 11.63 -27.27
N HIS A 199 -17.09 12.42 -28.01
CA HIS A 199 -15.87 13.07 -27.51
C HIS A 199 -16.16 14.01 -26.34
N LYS A 200 -17.15 14.89 -26.48
CA LYS A 200 -17.54 15.79 -25.38
C LYS A 200 -17.97 15.04 -24.12
N TYR A 201 -18.74 13.96 -24.27
CA TYR A 201 -19.11 13.12 -23.12
C TYR A 201 -17.91 12.43 -22.47
N LEU A 202 -16.96 11.97 -23.27
CA LEU A 202 -15.71 11.40 -22.76
C LEU A 202 -14.92 12.42 -21.95
N GLU A 203 -14.76 13.65 -22.44
CA GLU A 203 -14.05 14.71 -21.71
C GLU A 203 -14.69 14.98 -20.35
N VAL A 204 -16.03 15.06 -20.31
CA VAL A 204 -16.78 15.25 -19.05
C VAL A 204 -16.57 14.06 -18.11
N GLU A 205 -16.61 12.83 -18.62
CA GLU A 205 -16.39 11.62 -17.81
C GLU A 205 -14.97 11.55 -17.23
N ILE A 206 -13.96 11.91 -18.03
CA ILE A 206 -12.58 12.03 -17.56
C ILE A 206 -12.46 13.10 -16.48
N ALA A 207 -13.07 14.28 -16.67
CA ALA A 207 -13.04 15.37 -15.70
C ALA A 207 -13.70 14.97 -14.37
N LEU A 208 -14.85 14.27 -14.42
CA LEU A 208 -15.51 13.76 -13.21
C LEU A 208 -14.66 12.71 -12.50
N ALA A 209 -14.00 11.82 -13.24
CA ALA A 209 -13.09 10.83 -12.67
C ALA A 209 -11.86 11.49 -12.01
N GLU A 210 -11.34 12.56 -12.61
CA GLU A 210 -10.26 13.38 -12.02
C GLU A 210 -10.72 14.09 -10.74
N GLU A 211 -11.91 14.70 -10.74
CA GLU A 211 -12.46 15.36 -9.56
C GLU A 211 -12.65 14.38 -8.40
N ALA A 212 -13.22 13.20 -8.68
CA ALA A 212 -13.36 12.13 -7.71
C ALA A 212 -11.99 11.70 -7.16
N PHE A 213 -10.99 11.50 -8.03
CA PHE A 213 -9.63 11.20 -7.61
C PHE A 213 -9.01 12.29 -6.72
N GLN A 214 -9.26 13.58 -7.00
CA GLN A 214 -8.74 14.66 -6.14
C GLN A 214 -9.39 14.64 -4.75
N LYS A 215 -10.70 14.38 -4.66
CA LYS A 215 -11.39 14.21 -3.38
C LYS A 215 -10.83 13.03 -2.59
N ASP A 216 -10.67 11.88 -3.24
CA ASP A 216 -10.10 10.68 -2.62
C ASP A 216 -8.66 10.90 -2.16
N LYS A 217 -7.87 11.66 -2.95
CA LYS A 217 -6.50 12.03 -2.59
C LYS A 217 -6.46 12.93 -1.35
N ALA A 218 -7.37 13.90 -1.26
CA ALA A 218 -7.47 14.78 -0.09
C ALA A 218 -7.85 13.99 1.18
N GLN A 219 -8.88 13.14 1.10
CA GLN A 219 -9.29 12.27 2.21
C GLN A 219 -8.16 11.33 2.65
N LEU A 220 -7.44 10.74 1.70
CA LEU A 220 -6.27 9.92 2.00
C LEU A 220 -5.18 10.73 2.70
N ALA A 221 -4.89 11.95 2.24
CA ALA A 221 -3.91 12.81 2.88
C ALA A 221 -4.28 13.12 4.35
N ASP A 222 -5.56 13.40 4.61
CA ASP A 222 -6.06 13.66 5.97
C ASP A 222 -5.92 12.43 6.88
N LEU A 223 -6.30 11.25 6.39
CA LEU A 223 -6.15 10.00 7.13
C LEU A 223 -4.69 9.69 7.44
N TRP A 224 -3.79 9.88 6.47
CA TRP A 224 -2.35 9.67 6.69
C TRP A 224 -1.73 10.72 7.60
N ALA A 225 -2.21 11.97 7.57
CA ALA A 225 -1.80 13.01 8.51
C ALA A 225 -2.17 12.62 9.94
N GLN A 226 -3.41 12.16 10.16
CA GLN A 226 -3.88 11.67 11.47
C GLN A 226 -3.05 10.48 11.94
N ARG A 227 -2.83 9.47 11.08
CA ARG A 227 -2.01 8.30 11.41
C ARG A 227 -0.57 8.66 11.75
N THR A 228 0.03 9.57 10.99
CA THR A 228 1.41 10.04 11.24
C THR A 228 1.49 10.81 12.55
N HIS A 229 0.49 11.64 12.84
CA HIS A 229 0.41 12.38 14.09
C HIS A 229 0.27 11.44 15.30
N GLN A 230 -0.63 10.45 15.25
CA GLN A 230 -0.78 9.44 16.30
C GLN A 230 0.52 8.66 16.53
N PHE A 231 1.20 8.26 15.44
CA PHE A 231 2.51 7.60 15.55
C PHE A 231 3.54 8.49 16.24
N GLN A 232 3.61 9.77 15.86
CA GLN A 232 4.54 10.72 16.46
C GLN A 232 4.26 10.92 17.95
N GLN A 233 2.99 11.10 18.33
CA GLN A 233 2.59 11.18 19.74
C GLN A 233 2.99 9.93 20.53
N ALA A 234 2.81 8.74 19.95
CA ALA A 234 3.21 7.49 20.59
C ALA A 234 4.73 7.40 20.79
N VAL A 235 5.52 7.84 19.80
CA VAL A 235 6.99 7.93 19.92
C VAL A 235 7.39 8.92 21.00
N ASP A 236 6.79 10.12 21.03
CA ASP A 236 7.11 11.15 22.01
C ASP A 236 6.76 10.71 23.45
N LEU A 237 5.64 10.00 23.62
CA LEU A 237 5.28 9.38 24.89
C LEU A 237 6.31 8.33 25.33
N GLN A 238 6.80 7.50 24.39
CA GLN A 238 7.86 6.51 24.69
C GLN A 238 9.18 7.18 25.08
N VAL A 239 9.58 8.24 24.36
CA VAL A 239 10.76 9.06 24.67
C VAL A 239 10.66 9.66 26.06
N SER A 240 9.51 10.27 26.39
CA SER A 240 9.26 10.88 27.70
C SER A 240 9.32 9.84 28.83
N LYS A 241 8.65 8.70 28.67
CA LYS A 241 8.69 7.58 29.63
C LYS A 241 10.12 7.07 29.84
N GLN A 242 10.91 6.91 28.77
CA GLN A 242 12.29 6.46 28.88
C GLN A 242 13.17 7.49 29.60
N SER A 243 12.99 8.78 29.30
CA SER A 243 13.70 9.87 29.98
C SER A 243 13.38 9.91 31.48
N GLN A 244 12.13 9.71 31.88
CA GLN A 244 11.74 9.63 33.30
C GLN A 244 12.40 8.44 34.01
N LYS A 245 12.46 7.27 33.35
CA LYS A 245 13.19 6.10 33.87
C LYS A 245 14.68 6.39 34.05
N HIS A 246 15.30 7.04 33.07
CA HIS A 246 16.72 7.42 33.13
C HIS A 246 17.01 8.40 34.28
N ALA A 247 16.13 9.39 34.49
CA ALA A 247 16.21 10.31 35.61
C ALA A 247 16.11 9.58 36.96
N ALA A 248 15.10 8.73 37.13
CA ALA A 248 14.93 7.93 38.36
C ALA A 248 16.13 6.99 38.64
N GLN A 249 16.71 6.39 37.59
CA GLN A 249 17.93 5.58 37.72
C GLN A 249 19.14 6.39 38.18
N LEU A 250 19.31 7.62 37.67
CA LEU A 250 20.39 8.52 38.09
C LEU A 250 20.20 8.96 39.55
N GLU A 251 18.99 9.33 39.95
CA GLU A 251 18.68 9.68 41.33
C GLU A 251 18.94 8.50 42.28
N ALA A 252 18.48 7.30 41.93
CA ALA A 252 18.74 6.09 42.70
C ALA A 252 20.25 5.77 42.81
N PHE A 253 20.99 5.96 41.72
CA PHE A 253 22.45 5.82 41.70
C PHE A 253 23.12 6.83 42.63
N GLN A 254 22.73 8.10 42.57
CA GLN A 254 23.28 9.16 43.42
C GLN A 254 22.99 8.90 44.90
N TYR A 255 21.77 8.46 45.24
CA TYR A 255 21.41 8.07 46.60
C TYR A 255 22.24 6.87 47.10
N ALA A 256 22.41 5.84 46.26
CA ALA A 256 23.23 4.68 46.58
C ALA A 256 24.72 5.02 46.75
N VAL A 257 25.24 5.97 45.98
CA VAL A 257 26.62 6.48 46.13
C VAL A 257 26.76 7.29 47.41
N GLY A 258 25.81 8.19 47.71
CA GLY A 258 25.83 9.02 48.91
C GLY A 258 25.85 8.20 50.21
N SER A 259 25.08 7.12 50.26
CA SER A 259 25.05 6.19 51.40
C SER A 259 26.30 5.31 51.55
N ARG A 260 27.05 5.08 50.46
CA ARG A 260 28.28 4.28 50.45
C ARG A 260 29.55 5.11 50.60
N ARG A 261 29.43 6.42 50.78
CA ARG A 261 30.59 7.31 50.91
C ARG A 261 31.44 6.87 52.11
N PRO A 262 32.75 6.61 51.93
CA PRO A 262 33.59 6.10 53.03
C PRO A 262 33.69 7.17 54.13
N ALA A 263 33.19 6.83 55.32
CA ALA A 263 33.27 7.68 56.50
C ALA A 263 34.61 7.55 57.24
N LYS A 264 35.41 6.53 56.92
CA LYS A 264 36.68 6.23 57.57
C LYS A 264 37.80 6.06 56.54
N PRO A 265 39.01 6.56 56.83
CA PRO A 265 40.17 6.35 55.97
C PRO A 265 40.58 4.89 55.96
N HIS A 266 41.16 4.44 54.84
CA HIS A 266 41.89 3.19 54.79
C HIS A 266 43.23 3.40 55.48
N CYS A 267 43.29 3.02 56.76
CA CYS A 267 44.49 3.18 57.58
C CYS A 267 45.65 2.39 56.98
N SER A 268 46.72 3.07 56.58
CA SER A 268 47.94 2.39 56.16
C SER A 268 48.60 1.67 57.33
N LYS A 269 49.47 0.68 57.02
CA LYS A 269 50.27 0.00 58.05
C LYS A 269 51.13 0.98 58.86
N GLU A 270 51.61 2.03 58.22
CA GLU A 270 52.44 3.07 58.84
C GLU A 270 51.62 3.91 59.84
N LEU A 271 50.40 4.31 59.48
CA LEU A 271 49.48 4.99 60.39
C LEU A 271 49.15 4.16 61.63
N LEU A 272 48.87 2.86 61.44
CA LEU A 272 48.60 1.93 62.54
C LEU A 272 49.83 1.77 63.46
N ASN A 273 51.03 1.76 62.89
CA ASN A 273 52.27 1.69 63.65
C ASN A 273 52.50 2.98 64.46
N GLN A 274 52.26 4.17 63.88
CA GLN A 274 52.40 5.43 64.62
C GLN A 274 51.40 5.53 65.78
N ARG A 275 50.16 5.02 65.62
CA ARG A 275 49.20 4.90 66.74
C ARG A 275 49.72 4.01 67.87
N ARG A 276 50.34 2.87 67.55
CA ARG A 276 50.98 2.01 68.57
C ARG A 276 52.14 2.71 69.28
N VAL A 277 52.94 3.50 68.54
CA VAL A 277 54.04 4.29 69.11
C VAL A 277 53.51 5.36 70.07
N ILE A 278 52.40 6.02 69.73
CA ILE A 278 51.72 6.98 70.62
C ILE A 278 51.30 6.28 71.92
N ASP A 279 50.62 5.13 71.84
CA ASP A 279 50.18 4.37 73.01
C ASP A 279 51.36 3.95 73.90
N LEU A 280 52.45 3.49 73.30
CA LEU A 280 53.68 3.13 74.00
C LEU A 280 54.31 4.34 74.71
N LEU A 281 54.46 5.48 74.02
CA LEU A 281 55.03 6.70 74.59
C LEU A 281 54.16 7.27 75.72
N ALA A 282 52.83 7.17 75.59
CA ALA A 282 51.89 7.57 76.63
C ALA A 282 52.02 6.70 77.89
N ARG A 283 52.11 5.37 77.72
CA ARG A 283 52.35 4.42 78.84
C ARG A 283 53.69 4.65 79.54
N GLN A 284 54.70 5.12 78.80
CA GLN A 284 56.03 5.46 79.33
C GLN A 284 56.08 6.85 79.99
N GLY A 285 54.99 7.63 80.00
CA GLY A 285 54.94 8.98 80.59
C GLY A 285 55.62 10.07 79.75
N CYS A 286 56.01 9.77 78.50
CA CYS A 286 56.70 10.71 77.60
C CYS A 286 55.72 11.56 76.78
N TYR A 287 54.89 12.37 77.45
CA TYR A 287 53.76 13.05 76.82
C TYR A 287 54.12 14.07 75.72
N SER A 288 55.25 14.79 75.85
CA SER A 288 55.67 15.77 74.84
C SER A 288 56.00 15.12 73.49
N LYS A 289 56.70 13.97 73.52
CA LYS A 289 57.01 13.18 72.33
C LYS A 289 55.74 12.55 71.76
N ALA A 290 54.86 12.02 72.61
CA ALA A 290 53.57 11.48 72.18
C ALA A 290 52.72 12.53 71.44
N ALA A 291 52.66 13.77 71.95
CA ALA A 291 51.95 14.87 71.30
C ALA A 291 52.51 15.23 69.92
N ALA A 292 53.84 15.25 69.75
CA ALA A 292 54.47 15.50 68.46
C ALA A 292 54.14 14.39 67.44
N VAL A 293 54.21 13.12 67.86
CA VAL A 293 53.85 11.98 67.00
C VAL A 293 52.35 11.98 66.70
N GLN A 294 51.49 12.36 67.65
CA GLN A 294 50.05 12.52 67.45
C GLN A 294 49.74 13.55 66.35
N GLN A 295 50.40 14.71 66.36
CA GLN A 295 50.20 15.74 65.34
C GLN A 295 50.59 15.24 63.95
N ALA A 296 51.74 14.56 63.83
CA ALA A 296 52.17 13.93 62.58
C ALA A 296 51.17 12.85 62.12
N THR A 297 50.69 11.99 63.03
CA THR A 297 49.73 10.93 62.75
C THR A 297 48.39 11.50 62.27
N ASN A 298 47.89 12.56 62.90
CA ASN A 298 46.66 13.24 62.47
C ASN A 298 46.81 13.83 61.06
N GLY A 299 47.99 14.35 60.71
CA GLY A 299 48.31 14.82 59.37
C GLY A 299 48.28 13.70 58.33
N MET A 300 48.86 12.55 58.65
CA MET A 300 48.80 11.36 57.78
C MET A 300 47.37 10.81 57.66
N GLU A 301 46.60 10.76 58.74
CA GLU A 301 45.20 10.31 58.72
C GLU A 301 44.35 11.20 57.79
N ALA A 302 44.54 12.52 57.87
CA ALA A 302 43.86 13.45 56.98
C ALA A 302 44.28 13.26 55.51
N ALA A 303 45.55 12.96 55.24
CA ALA A 303 46.03 12.68 53.89
C ALA A 303 45.46 11.36 53.34
N GLU A 304 45.45 10.30 54.14
CA GLU A 304 44.84 9.01 53.78
C GLU A 304 43.34 9.14 53.56
N MET A 305 42.63 9.89 54.42
CA MET A 305 41.21 10.17 54.23
C MET A 305 40.94 10.87 52.90
N LYS A 306 41.72 11.91 52.57
CA LYS A 306 41.63 12.59 51.27
C LYS A 306 41.90 11.65 50.11
N ALA A 307 42.93 10.80 50.21
CA ALA A 307 43.24 9.82 49.16
C ALA A 307 42.08 8.83 48.96
N THR A 308 41.49 8.31 50.04
CA THR A 308 40.34 7.39 49.94
C THR A 308 39.10 8.03 49.34
N LEU A 309 38.81 9.29 49.70
CA LEU A 309 37.72 10.05 49.09
C LEU A 309 37.99 10.29 47.60
N ALA A 310 39.21 10.66 47.22
CA ALA A 310 39.58 10.88 45.82
C ALA A 310 39.46 9.59 44.98
N THR A 311 39.90 8.44 45.49
CA THR A 311 39.73 7.16 44.78
C THR A 311 38.26 6.78 44.65
N PHE A 312 37.47 6.99 45.71
CA PHE A 312 36.04 6.73 45.69
C PHE A 312 35.30 7.61 44.68
N GLU A 313 35.59 8.92 44.67
CA GLU A 313 35.00 9.89 43.74
C GLU A 313 35.38 9.56 42.28
N ALA A 314 36.62 9.14 42.03
CA ALA A 314 37.05 8.68 40.70
C ALA A 314 36.27 7.43 40.24
N GLU A 315 36.11 6.43 41.10
CA GLU A 315 35.32 5.24 40.79
C GLU A 315 33.85 5.55 40.52
N VAL A 316 33.25 6.43 41.34
CA VAL A 316 31.89 6.92 41.16
C VAL A 316 31.75 7.60 39.80
N GLY A 317 32.69 8.48 39.45
CA GLY A 317 32.69 9.19 38.17
C GLY A 317 32.71 8.23 36.97
N VAL A 318 33.53 7.18 37.01
CA VAL A 318 33.58 6.16 35.94
C VAL A 318 32.25 5.39 35.85
N LYS A 319 31.66 5.00 36.98
CA LYS A 319 30.39 4.27 37.02
C LYS A 319 29.23 5.14 36.51
N GLU A 320 29.18 6.41 36.91
CA GLU A 320 28.16 7.36 36.46
C GLU A 320 28.30 7.66 34.96
N ALA A 321 29.52 7.88 34.46
CA ALA A 321 29.78 8.07 33.04
C ALA A 321 29.32 6.86 32.21
N LYS A 322 29.61 5.63 32.69
CA LYS A 322 29.13 4.40 32.05
C LYS A 322 27.61 4.29 32.04
N LEU A 323 26.94 4.69 33.13
CA LEU A 323 25.48 4.72 33.20
C LEU A 323 24.90 5.70 32.19
N ARG A 324 25.41 6.94 32.14
CA ARG A 324 24.98 7.96 31.17
C ARG A 324 25.21 7.53 29.72
N ALA A 325 26.34 6.91 29.42
CA ALA A 325 26.63 6.41 28.08
C ALA A 325 25.61 5.35 27.63
N LYS A 326 25.22 4.42 28.53
CA LYS A 326 24.16 3.44 28.25
C LYS A 326 22.80 4.13 28.01
N GLN A 327 22.44 5.09 28.85
CA GLN A 327 21.20 5.85 28.70
C GLN A 327 21.15 6.59 27.36
N ALA A 328 22.25 7.24 26.96
CA ALA A 328 22.37 7.91 25.67
C ALA A 328 22.18 6.92 24.50
N GLN A 329 22.83 5.76 24.55
CA GLN A 329 22.69 4.72 23.53
C GLN A 329 21.25 4.19 23.42
N GLU A 330 20.58 3.95 24.55
CA GLU A 330 19.17 3.52 24.57
C GLU A 330 18.24 4.57 23.94
N MET A 331 18.46 5.86 24.25
CA MET A 331 17.70 6.96 23.67
C MET A 331 17.93 7.08 22.16
N GLU A 332 19.18 6.96 21.72
CA GLU A 332 19.55 7.00 20.30
C GLU A 332 18.88 5.86 19.52
N VAL A 333 18.90 4.64 20.05
CA VAL A 333 18.24 3.48 19.43
C VAL A 333 16.73 3.70 19.32
N LEU A 334 16.10 4.24 20.35
CA LEU A 334 14.66 4.53 20.37
C LEU A 334 14.29 5.61 19.36
N GLN A 335 15.06 6.71 19.31
CA GLN A 335 14.89 7.78 18.32
C GLN A 335 15.11 7.27 16.89
N GLY A 336 16.14 6.43 16.68
CA GLY A 336 16.41 5.78 15.41
C GLY A 336 15.29 4.86 14.95
N ARG A 337 14.66 4.11 15.87
CA ARG A 337 13.45 3.33 15.59
C ARG A 337 12.28 4.22 15.20
N GLY A 338 12.06 5.33 15.93
CA GLY A 338 11.05 6.33 15.59
C GLY A 338 11.25 6.93 14.19
N ALA A 339 12.49 7.27 13.83
CA ALA A 339 12.84 7.78 12.51
C ALA A 339 12.54 6.76 11.39
N ARG A 340 12.99 5.51 11.55
CA ARG A 340 12.69 4.43 10.59
C ARG A 340 11.18 4.20 10.44
N GLY A 341 10.42 4.24 11.53
CA GLY A 341 8.96 4.11 11.50
C GLY A 341 8.29 5.25 10.72
N ARG A 342 8.73 6.51 10.90
CA ARG A 342 8.25 7.65 10.09
C ARG A 342 8.54 7.45 8.60
N ASP A 343 9.73 6.99 8.26
CA ASP A 343 10.12 6.77 6.86
C ASP A 343 9.31 5.63 6.22
N GLN A 344 9.03 4.57 6.98
CA GLN A 344 8.14 3.49 6.55
C GLN A 344 6.72 3.99 6.28
N LEU A 345 6.15 4.81 7.17
CA LEU A 345 4.83 5.41 6.96
C LEU A 345 4.81 6.30 5.71
N LYS A 346 5.84 7.12 5.50
CA LYS A 346 5.96 7.96 4.29
C LYS A 346 6.03 7.13 3.01
N ARG A 347 6.81 6.03 3.01
CA ARG A 347 6.90 5.12 1.86
C ARG A 347 5.57 4.43 1.59
N ALA A 348 4.89 3.93 2.61
CA ALA A 348 3.59 3.30 2.47
C ALA A 348 2.54 4.28 1.92
N HIS A 349 2.52 5.52 2.42
CA HIS A 349 1.67 6.58 1.88
C HIS A 349 1.95 6.87 0.39
N ALA A 350 3.23 6.99 0.01
CA ALA A 350 3.62 7.22 -1.37
C ALA A 350 3.20 6.07 -2.30
N GLN A 351 3.38 4.82 -1.87
CA GLN A 351 2.97 3.63 -2.62
C GLN A 351 1.45 3.57 -2.82
N GLU A 352 0.67 3.85 -1.77
CA GLU A 352 -0.79 3.84 -1.88
C GLU A 352 -1.29 4.93 -2.83
N LEU A 353 -0.69 6.12 -2.78
CA LEU A 353 -0.99 7.21 -3.71
C LEU A 353 -0.64 6.84 -5.15
N GLU A 354 0.51 6.20 -5.38
CA GLU A 354 0.95 5.74 -6.70
C GLU A 354 -0.03 4.70 -7.29
N GLN A 355 -0.47 3.73 -6.48
CA GLN A 355 -1.46 2.74 -6.91
C GLN A 355 -2.80 3.38 -7.32
N ARG A 356 -3.26 4.40 -6.59
CA ARG A 356 -4.48 5.16 -6.95
C ARG A 356 -4.28 5.98 -8.23
N GLN A 357 -3.13 6.62 -8.39
CA GLN A 357 -2.80 7.32 -9.63
C GLN A 357 -2.77 6.37 -10.82
N GLN A 358 -2.19 5.17 -10.66
CA GLN A 358 -2.15 4.18 -11.72
C GLN A 358 -3.56 3.70 -12.11
N ARG A 359 -4.46 3.51 -11.13
CA ARG A 359 -5.88 3.20 -11.40
C ARG A 359 -6.55 4.29 -12.23
N LEU A 360 -6.33 5.57 -11.92
CA LEU A 360 -6.85 6.67 -12.73
C LEU A 360 -6.27 6.67 -14.15
N ARG A 361 -4.97 6.43 -14.31
CA ARG A 361 -4.32 6.32 -15.64
C ARG A 361 -4.92 5.19 -16.47
N ASN A 362 -5.13 4.02 -15.85
CA ASN A 362 -5.74 2.86 -16.50
C ASN A 362 -7.18 3.18 -16.94
N LEU A 363 -7.99 3.76 -16.05
CA LEU A 363 -9.36 4.16 -16.36
C LEU A 363 -9.41 5.14 -17.55
N LYS A 364 -8.54 6.16 -17.55
CA LYS A 364 -8.44 7.11 -18.67
C LYS A 364 -8.06 6.42 -19.97
N ALA A 365 -7.07 5.53 -19.94
CA ALA A 365 -6.63 4.77 -21.11
C ALA A 365 -7.74 3.85 -21.64
N GLU A 366 -8.50 3.20 -20.74
CA GLU A 366 -9.66 2.37 -21.10
C GLU A 366 -10.74 3.20 -21.78
N LEU A 367 -11.13 4.35 -21.20
CA LEU A 367 -12.14 5.23 -21.78
C LEU A 367 -11.71 5.77 -23.17
N GLN A 368 -10.45 6.15 -23.32
CA GLN A 368 -9.89 6.56 -24.62
C GLN A 368 -9.85 5.41 -25.63
N ASN A 369 -9.48 4.20 -25.20
CA ASN A 369 -9.48 3.02 -26.08
C ASN A 369 -10.90 2.65 -26.53
N LEU A 370 -11.88 2.75 -25.64
CA LEU A 370 -13.29 2.55 -25.99
C LEU A 370 -13.74 3.56 -27.05
N GLN A 371 -13.39 4.83 -26.90
CA GLN A 371 -13.68 5.84 -27.92
C GLN A 371 -13.00 5.53 -29.27
N ARG A 372 -11.72 5.13 -29.26
CA ARG A 372 -11.02 4.72 -30.49
C ARG A 372 -11.73 3.55 -31.17
N LEU A 373 -12.16 2.55 -30.40
CA LEU A 373 -12.93 1.42 -30.93
C LEU A 373 -14.27 1.88 -31.50
N GLU A 374 -14.98 2.81 -30.86
CA GLU A 374 -16.21 3.40 -31.41
C GLU A 374 -15.94 4.09 -32.76
N ILE A 375 -14.85 4.87 -32.86
CA ILE A 375 -14.47 5.55 -34.11
C ILE A 375 -14.20 4.52 -35.22
N VAL A 376 -13.37 3.52 -34.95
CA VAL A 376 -13.03 2.46 -35.92
C VAL A 376 -14.28 1.69 -36.34
N HIS A 377 -15.20 1.40 -35.44
CA HIS A 377 -16.46 0.74 -35.81
C HIS A 377 -17.35 1.62 -36.70
N LEU A 378 -17.41 2.92 -36.44
CA LEU A 378 -18.17 3.87 -37.28
C LEU A 378 -17.54 4.01 -38.68
N GLU A 379 -16.22 4.04 -38.77
CA GLU A 379 -15.48 4.05 -40.04
C GLU A 379 -15.70 2.75 -40.82
N ASN A 380 -15.53 1.60 -40.16
CA ASN A 380 -15.80 0.29 -40.76
C ASN A 380 -17.27 0.13 -41.19
N PHE A 381 -18.21 0.74 -40.48
CA PHE A 381 -19.62 0.74 -40.88
C PHE A 381 -19.83 1.55 -42.16
N LEU A 382 -19.19 2.72 -42.29
CA LEU A 382 -19.22 3.53 -43.51
C LEU A 382 -18.57 2.80 -44.70
N ASP A 383 -17.40 2.20 -44.48
CA ASP A 383 -16.68 1.45 -45.51
C ASP A 383 -17.37 0.14 -45.87
N GLY A 384 -18.00 -0.52 -44.89
CA GLY A 384 -18.80 -1.72 -45.06
C GLY A 384 -20.09 -1.46 -45.84
N GLN A 385 -20.77 -0.34 -45.60
CA GLN A 385 -21.88 0.12 -46.44
C GLN A 385 -21.42 0.49 -47.86
N ALA A 386 -20.18 0.97 -48.01
CA ALA A 386 -19.59 1.18 -49.33
C ALA A 386 -19.26 -0.14 -50.05
N ARG A 387 -18.80 -1.19 -49.33
CA ARG A 387 -18.40 -2.50 -49.89
C ARG A 387 -19.54 -3.49 -50.10
N ALA A 388 -20.61 -3.46 -49.30
CA ALA A 388 -21.75 -4.39 -49.39
C ALA A 388 -22.69 -4.16 -50.60
N GLY A 389 -22.22 -3.50 -51.67
CA GLY A 389 -22.88 -3.57 -52.98
C GLY A 389 -24.14 -2.71 -53.14
N LYS A 390 -24.23 -1.55 -52.47
CA LYS A 390 -25.21 -0.49 -52.80
C LYS A 390 -24.58 0.86 -53.17
N GLN A 391 -23.26 0.92 -53.38
CA GLN A 391 -22.66 1.94 -54.23
C GLN A 391 -21.85 1.29 -55.36
N MET A 392 -22.26 1.62 -56.57
CA MET A 392 -21.45 1.53 -57.78
C MET A 392 -20.17 2.34 -57.57
N PRO A 393 -19.00 1.87 -58.01
CA PRO A 393 -17.79 2.67 -57.98
C PRO A 393 -17.99 3.93 -58.81
N LEU A 394 -18.00 5.09 -58.15
CA LEU A 394 -17.68 6.37 -58.80
C LEU A 394 -16.16 6.42 -58.98
N GLU A 395 -15.63 5.53 -59.81
CA GLU A 395 -14.34 5.73 -60.45
C GLU A 395 -14.52 5.56 -61.96
N GLU A 396 -14.95 6.64 -62.61
CA GLU A 396 -14.46 6.93 -63.95
C GLU A 396 -12.98 7.32 -63.84
N ARG A 397 -12.09 6.35 -63.70
CA ARG A 397 -10.69 6.51 -64.13
C ARG A 397 -10.52 5.87 -65.49
N GLY A 398 -11.06 6.55 -66.49
CA GLY A 398 -10.50 6.50 -67.83
C GLY A 398 -9.12 7.16 -67.80
N PHE A 399 -8.07 6.38 -67.55
CA PHE A 399 -6.71 6.77 -67.92
C PHE A 399 -5.93 5.51 -68.28
N LYS A 400 -6.28 4.94 -69.45
CA LYS A 400 -5.33 4.12 -70.21
C LYS A 400 -4.32 5.07 -70.84
N ARG A 401 -3.18 5.27 -70.17
CA ARG A 401 -1.91 5.55 -70.83
C ARG A 401 -0.98 4.40 -70.53
N ASP A 402 -1.22 3.29 -71.21
CA ASP A 402 -0.18 2.29 -71.46
C ASP A 402 0.36 2.53 -72.85
N GLY A 403 1.65 2.82 -72.88
CA GLY A 403 2.46 3.14 -74.03
C GLY A 403 3.85 3.50 -73.52
N MET A 404 4.39 2.62 -72.67
CA MET A 404 5.83 2.51 -72.44
C MET A 404 6.46 2.19 -73.78
N ASP A 405 7.26 3.12 -74.30
CA ASP A 405 8.38 2.78 -75.15
C ASP A 405 9.67 3.07 -74.39
N TYR A 406 10.53 2.09 -74.49
CA TYR A 406 11.81 1.89 -73.84
C TYR A 406 12.83 2.93 -74.29
N GLU A 407 13.66 3.43 -73.39
CA GLU A 407 15.06 3.64 -73.75
C GLU A 407 15.96 3.51 -72.51
N TYR A 408 16.73 2.42 -72.54
CA TYR A 408 17.98 2.27 -71.83
C TYR A 408 18.99 3.27 -72.42
N ASP A 409 19.76 3.95 -71.58
CA ASP A 409 21.18 4.23 -71.76
C ASP A 409 21.72 4.87 -70.46
N LEU A 410 22.57 4.19 -69.70
CA LEU A 410 24.04 4.10 -69.82
C LEU A 410 24.77 5.39 -69.41
N VAL A 411 25.90 5.14 -68.71
CA VAL A 411 27.00 6.06 -68.36
C VAL A 411 26.70 6.95 -67.13
N GLY A 412 27.48 6.96 -66.05
CA GLY A 412 28.86 6.56 -65.82
C GLY A 412 29.55 7.68 -65.02
N ILE A 413 30.46 7.25 -64.12
CA ILE A 413 31.30 8.01 -63.18
C ILE A 413 30.69 8.22 -61.79
#